data_AF-A0A4D9DTT8-F1
#
_entry.id   AF-A0A4D9DTT8-F1
#
_cell.length_a   1.000
_cell.length_b   1.000
_cell.length_c   1.000
_cell.angle_alpha   90.00
_cell.angle_beta   90.00
_cell.angle_gamma   90.00
#
_symmetry.space_group_name_H-M   'P 1'
#
loop_
_entity.id
_entity.type
_entity.pdbx_description
1 polymer ?
#
loop_
_entity_poly.entity_id
_entity_poly.type
_entity_poly.pdbx_seq_one_letter_code
_entity_poly.pdbx_strand_id
1 'polypeptide(L)'
;MAAPSCNACPAAGTSPRIRSGPAQPEPGVGGCHSYKGGGRRERTRTASPAQTPPAAAMLTADEKQLIQHAWEKVLGHQEDFGAEHLERMFIVYPQTKTYFPHFDLHHDSDQIRHHGKKVVTALGDAVRHMDNISATLSELSNLHAYNLRVDPVNFKLLCHCFQVVLAVHLADEYTPQVHVAYDKFLAAVSAVLAEKYR
;
A
#
# COMPACT_ATOMS: atom_id res chain seq x y z
N MET A 1 -50.85 6.91 -23.94
CA MET A 1 -50.65 8.25 -23.35
C MET A 1 -49.21 8.24 -22.82
N ALA A 2 -48.16 8.55 -23.59
CA ALA A 2 -47.64 9.87 -24.02
C ALA A 2 -47.55 10.87 -22.84
N ALA A 3 -46.42 11.47 -22.44
CA ALA A 3 -45.07 11.75 -22.99
C ALA A 3 -44.13 12.15 -21.81
N PRO A 4 -42.98 12.87 -21.95
CA PRO A 4 -41.94 12.98 -23.00
C PRO A 4 -40.52 12.69 -22.44
N SER A 5 -39.57 12.11 -23.19
CA SER A 5 -38.58 12.77 -24.07
C SER A 5 -37.87 14.02 -23.49
N CYS A 6 -36.64 13.85 -22.99
CA CYS A 6 -35.67 14.93 -22.81
C CYS A 6 -34.56 14.80 -23.85
N ASN A 7 -34.29 15.93 -24.51
CA ASN A 7 -33.42 16.10 -25.66
C ASN A 7 -31.93 16.22 -25.31
N ALA A 8 -31.11 15.65 -26.21
CA ALA A 8 -29.92 16.21 -26.84
C ALA A 8 -28.77 16.79 -25.96
N CYS A 9 -27.67 16.03 -25.90
CA CYS A 9 -26.29 16.56 -25.83
C CYS A 9 -25.76 16.80 -27.25
N PRO A 10 -25.14 17.95 -27.58
CA PRO A 10 -24.33 18.07 -28.78
C PRO A 10 -22.87 17.69 -28.49
N ALA A 11 -22.35 16.79 -29.32
CA ALA A 11 -20.93 16.53 -29.49
C ALA A 11 -20.31 17.53 -30.48
N ALA A 12 -19.05 17.91 -30.23
CA ALA A 12 -17.96 18.21 -31.20
C ALA A 12 -17.13 19.41 -30.74
N GLY A 13 -15.80 19.28 -30.80
CA GLY A 13 -14.94 20.46 -30.68
C GLY A 13 -13.45 20.22 -30.43
N THR A 14 -12.77 19.55 -31.36
CA THR A 14 -11.39 19.86 -31.81
C THR A 14 -10.23 19.99 -30.81
N SER A 15 -9.34 19.00 -30.89
CA SER A 15 -7.97 18.99 -30.39
C SER A 15 -7.03 19.91 -31.21
N PRO A 16 -6.14 20.71 -30.60
CA PRO A 16 -5.06 21.38 -31.31
C PRO A 16 -3.76 20.56 -31.29
N ARG A 17 -3.26 20.27 -32.49
CA ARG A 17 -1.92 19.79 -32.85
C ARG A 17 -0.80 20.41 -32.00
N ILE A 18 -0.02 19.57 -31.33
CA ILE A 18 1.31 19.93 -30.81
C ILE A 18 2.29 19.92 -31.98
N ARG A 19 2.94 21.07 -32.22
CA ARG A 19 4.06 21.22 -33.16
C ARG A 19 5.32 20.60 -32.57
N SER A 20 5.88 19.63 -33.28
CA SER A 20 7.22 19.08 -33.12
C SER A 20 8.28 20.13 -33.50
N GLY A 21 9.17 20.46 -32.55
CA GLY A 21 10.39 21.22 -32.78
C GLY A 21 11.61 20.29 -32.93
N PRO A 22 12.66 20.68 -33.68
CA PRO A 22 13.78 19.80 -34.00
C PRO A 22 14.81 19.67 -32.86
N ALA A 23 15.35 18.46 -32.76
CA ALA A 23 16.44 18.06 -31.85
C ALA A 23 17.73 18.85 -32.10
N GLN A 24 18.42 19.22 -31.02
CA GLN A 24 19.77 19.77 -31.05
C GLN A 24 20.82 18.65 -30.89
N PRO A 25 22.01 18.76 -31.52
CA PRO A 25 23.01 17.69 -31.56
C PRO A 25 24.01 17.72 -30.40
N GLU A 26 24.40 16.53 -29.94
CA GLU A 26 25.52 16.26 -29.02
C GLU A 26 26.90 16.52 -29.68
N PRO A 27 27.87 17.08 -28.94
CA PRO A 27 29.28 16.81 -29.15
C PRO A 27 29.85 16.13 -27.90
N GLY A 28 30.54 14.99 -27.99
CA GLY A 28 31.75 14.82 -28.78
C GLY A 28 32.94 14.70 -27.82
N VAL A 29 33.39 13.46 -27.66
CA VAL A 29 34.46 12.99 -26.76
C VAL A 29 35.78 13.72 -27.03
N GLY A 30 36.47 14.18 -25.98
CA GLY A 30 37.83 14.72 -26.11
C GLY A 30 38.55 15.01 -24.79
N GLY A 31 39.66 14.32 -24.56
CA GLY A 31 40.81 14.87 -23.85
C GLY A 31 41.13 14.30 -22.47
N CYS A 32 41.92 13.23 -22.43
CA CYS A 32 42.75 12.88 -21.28
C CYS A 32 43.72 14.03 -20.96
N HIS A 33 43.58 14.65 -19.79
CA HIS A 33 44.60 15.51 -19.21
C HIS A 33 45.02 14.96 -17.85
N SER A 34 46.31 14.64 -17.76
CA SER A 34 47.00 14.21 -16.54
C SER A 34 46.97 15.32 -15.49
N TYR A 35 46.35 15.04 -14.34
CA TYR A 35 46.49 15.89 -13.15
C TYR A 35 47.53 15.29 -12.20
N LYS A 36 48.60 16.07 -11.97
CA LYS A 36 49.63 15.81 -10.95
C LYS A 36 49.07 16.06 -9.55
N GLY A 37 49.64 15.33 -8.60
CA GLY A 37 49.14 15.16 -7.24
C GLY A 37 49.09 16.41 -6.36
N GLY A 38 48.25 16.32 -5.34
CA GLY A 38 48.12 17.31 -4.29
C GLY A 38 47.40 16.73 -3.06
N GLY A 39 48.16 16.52 -1.99
CA GLY A 39 47.71 16.64 -0.59
C GLY A 39 46.59 15.71 -0.11
N ARG A 40 46.98 14.56 0.46
CA ARG A 40 46.14 13.74 1.35
C ARG A 40 45.76 14.55 2.59
N ARG A 41 44.58 15.17 2.59
CA ARG A 41 43.92 15.63 3.83
C ARG A 41 43.16 14.45 4.42
N GLU A 42 43.63 13.98 5.57
CA GLU A 42 42.96 13.05 6.48
C GLU A 42 41.53 13.56 6.76
N ARG A 43 40.53 13.00 6.08
CA ARG A 43 39.13 13.23 6.42
C ARG A 43 38.78 12.13 7.41
N THR A 44 38.79 12.48 8.70
CA THR A 44 38.24 11.65 9.78
C THR A 44 36.83 11.24 9.37
N ARG A 45 36.67 9.97 8.96
CA ARG A 45 35.36 9.33 8.87
C ARG A 45 34.85 9.19 10.29
N THR A 46 34.04 10.15 10.73
CA THR A 46 33.09 9.87 11.82
C THR A 46 32.19 8.76 11.32
N ALA A 47 32.42 7.55 11.81
CA ALA A 47 31.49 6.44 11.62
C ALA A 47 30.14 6.88 12.16
N SER A 48 29.16 7.04 11.27
CA SER A 48 27.77 7.18 11.67
C SER A 48 27.41 5.92 12.45
N PRO A 49 26.81 6.02 13.66
CA PRO A 49 26.42 4.82 14.39
C PRO A 49 25.47 4.03 13.49
N ALA A 50 25.79 2.77 13.30
CA ALA A 50 24.93 1.80 12.64
C ALA A 50 23.54 1.93 13.27
N GLN A 51 22.57 2.36 12.47
CA GLN A 51 21.17 2.33 12.88
C GLN A 51 20.82 0.86 13.07
N THR A 52 20.72 0.46 14.33
CA THR A 52 20.06 -0.78 14.72
C THR A 52 18.71 -0.80 14.02
N PRO A 53 18.32 -1.87 13.32
CA PRO A 53 16.99 -1.97 12.76
C PRO A 53 16.00 -1.75 13.90
N PRO A 54 14.95 -0.91 13.73
CA PRO A 54 14.02 -0.67 14.81
C PRO A 54 13.42 -2.02 15.20
N ALA A 55 13.54 -2.35 16.49
CA ALA A 55 12.70 -3.35 17.12
C ALA A 55 11.28 -3.10 16.64
N ALA A 56 10.55 -4.15 16.21
CA ALA A 56 9.15 -4.05 15.81
C ALA A 56 8.43 -3.12 16.78
N ALA A 57 8.11 -1.91 16.33
CA ALA A 57 7.80 -0.82 17.24
C ALA A 57 6.50 -1.17 17.95
N MET A 58 6.58 -1.40 19.26
CA MET A 58 5.40 -1.63 20.07
C MET A 58 4.50 -0.39 19.94
N LEU A 59 3.24 -0.61 19.60
CA LEU A 59 2.24 0.47 19.52
C LEU A 59 2.08 1.11 20.89
N THR A 60 2.13 2.44 20.95
CA THR A 60 1.84 3.18 22.18
C THR A 60 0.35 3.12 22.52
N ALA A 61 -0.03 3.51 23.75
CA ALA A 61 -1.43 3.58 24.14
C ALA A 61 -2.22 4.55 23.24
N ASP A 62 -1.65 5.72 22.95
CA ASP A 62 -2.26 6.72 22.07
C ASP A 62 -2.43 6.18 20.64
N GLU A 63 -1.43 5.49 20.10
CA GLU A 63 -1.51 4.87 18.77
C GLU A 63 -2.62 3.82 18.69
N LYS A 64 -2.76 2.99 19.73
CA LYS A 64 -3.85 2.00 19.82
C LYS A 64 -5.22 2.67 19.85
N GLN A 65 -5.37 3.78 20.58
CA GLN A 65 -6.62 4.53 20.62
C GLN A 65 -6.96 5.14 19.24
N LEU A 66 -5.97 5.74 18.56
CA LEU A 66 -6.14 6.27 17.21
C LEU A 66 -6.57 5.18 16.23
N ILE A 67 -5.95 3.99 16.30
CA ILE A 67 -6.30 2.84 15.45
C ILE A 67 -7.74 2.42 15.72
N GLN A 68 -8.12 2.21 16.99
CA GLN A 68 -9.47 1.79 17.36
C GLN A 68 -10.52 2.78 16.90
N HIS A 69 -10.32 4.08 17.14
CA HIS A 69 -11.27 5.11 16.76
C HIS A 69 -11.48 5.18 15.24
N ALA A 70 -10.39 5.20 14.47
CA ALA A 70 -10.48 5.15 13.01
C ALA A 70 -11.15 3.86 12.50
N TRP A 71 -10.95 2.74 13.20
CA TRP A 71 -11.54 1.45 12.83
C TRP A 71 -13.07 1.43 12.99
N GLU A 72 -13.65 2.27 13.84
CA GLU A 72 -15.11 2.37 14.03
C GLU A 72 -15.83 2.69 12.72
N LYS A 73 -15.21 3.48 11.84
CA LYS A 73 -15.74 3.81 10.50
C LYS A 73 -15.79 2.60 9.57
N VAL A 74 -14.91 1.62 9.80
CA VAL A 74 -14.76 0.40 8.98
C VAL A 74 -15.76 -0.68 9.40
N LEU A 75 -16.14 -0.77 10.68
CA LEU A 75 -16.91 -1.89 11.25
C LEU A 75 -18.25 -2.18 10.52
N GLY A 76 -18.91 -1.16 9.97
CA GLY A 76 -20.16 -1.29 9.21
C GLY A 76 -20.00 -1.46 7.69
N HIS A 77 -18.78 -1.31 7.16
CA HIS A 77 -18.51 -1.21 5.72
C HIS A 77 -17.36 -2.14 5.29
N GLN A 78 -17.18 -3.25 6.01
CA GLN A 78 -16.02 -4.13 5.81
C GLN A 78 -15.92 -4.71 4.40
N GLU A 79 -17.07 -4.99 3.78
CA GLU A 79 -17.12 -5.51 2.42
C GLU A 79 -16.68 -4.46 1.42
N ASP A 80 -17.18 -3.22 1.53
CA ASP A 80 -16.85 -2.15 0.59
C ASP A 80 -15.40 -1.69 0.75
N PHE A 81 -14.93 -1.48 2.00
CA PHE A 81 -13.53 -1.17 2.27
C PHE A 81 -12.59 -2.29 1.78
N GLY A 82 -12.98 -3.55 2.00
CA GLY A 82 -12.19 -4.70 1.60
C GLY A 82 -12.15 -4.91 0.09
N ALA A 83 -13.28 -4.70 -0.60
CA ALA A 83 -13.35 -4.77 -2.05
C ALA A 83 -12.48 -3.70 -2.69
N GLU A 84 -12.66 -2.43 -2.28
CA GLU A 84 -11.87 -1.31 -2.79
C GLU A 84 -10.38 -1.49 -2.52
N HIS A 85 -10.02 -2.00 -1.34
CA HIS A 85 -8.65 -2.31 -0.96
C HIS A 85 -8.00 -3.31 -1.92
N LEU A 86 -8.68 -4.42 -2.22
CA LEU A 86 -8.18 -5.43 -3.14
C LEU A 86 -8.17 -4.96 -4.59
N GLU A 87 -9.21 -4.26 -5.05
CA GLU A 87 -9.25 -3.71 -6.40
C GLU A 87 -8.11 -2.73 -6.66
N ARG A 88 -7.83 -1.82 -5.70
CA ARG A 88 -6.68 -0.91 -5.78
C ARG A 88 -5.36 -1.68 -5.89
N MET A 89 -5.18 -2.74 -5.10
CA MET A 89 -3.99 -3.57 -5.18
C MET A 89 -3.86 -4.23 -6.55
N PHE A 90 -4.93 -4.83 -7.07
CA PHE A 90 -4.92 -5.51 -8.35
C PHE A 90 -4.68 -4.56 -9.53
N ILE A 91 -5.19 -3.32 -9.46
CA ILE A 91 -5.00 -2.31 -10.51
C ILE A 91 -3.57 -1.75 -10.45
N VAL A 92 -3.10 -1.32 -9.28
CA VAL A 92 -1.81 -0.62 -9.12
C VAL A 92 -0.63 -1.59 -9.16
N TYR A 93 -0.82 -2.82 -8.68
CA TYR A 93 0.21 -3.85 -8.60
C TYR A 93 -0.25 -5.15 -9.27
N PRO A 94 -0.31 -5.20 -10.62
CA PRO A 94 -0.90 -6.34 -11.34
C PRO A 94 -0.22 -7.69 -11.08
N GLN A 95 1.04 -7.71 -10.65
CA GLN A 95 1.74 -8.93 -10.25
C GLN A 95 1.03 -9.66 -9.10
N THR A 96 0.28 -8.96 -8.26
CA THR A 96 -0.48 -9.56 -7.16
C THR A 96 -1.65 -10.43 -7.64
N LYS A 97 -2.11 -10.24 -8.89
CA LYS A 97 -3.21 -11.04 -9.47
C LYS A 97 -2.84 -12.52 -9.65
N THR A 98 -1.54 -12.85 -9.71
CA THR A 98 -1.09 -14.24 -9.90
C THR A 98 -1.45 -15.15 -8.72
N TYR A 99 -1.75 -14.59 -7.55
CA TYR A 99 -2.25 -15.34 -6.39
C TYR A 99 -3.74 -15.68 -6.46
N PHE A 100 -4.48 -15.07 -7.40
CA PHE A 100 -5.93 -15.21 -7.54
C PHE A 100 -6.36 -15.69 -8.94
N PRO A 101 -5.74 -16.73 -9.54
CA PRO A 101 -6.09 -17.18 -10.89
C PRO A 101 -7.50 -17.78 -10.99
N HIS A 102 -8.12 -18.09 -9.86
CA HIS A 102 -9.44 -18.70 -9.72
C HIS A 102 -10.53 -17.68 -9.36
N PHE A 103 -10.18 -16.39 -9.30
CA PHE A 103 -11.13 -15.32 -9.05
C PHE A 103 -11.54 -14.66 -10.36
N ASP A 104 -12.81 -14.31 -10.44
CA ASP A 104 -13.27 -13.19 -11.24
C ASP A 104 -12.73 -11.89 -10.64
N LEU A 105 -11.87 -11.19 -11.37
CA LEU A 105 -11.21 -9.95 -10.94
C LEU A 105 -11.79 -8.70 -11.62
N HIS A 106 -12.99 -8.80 -12.22
CA HIS A 106 -13.71 -7.61 -12.67
C HIS A 106 -14.20 -6.79 -11.47
N HIS A 107 -14.43 -5.50 -11.71
CA HIS A 107 -14.95 -4.58 -10.70
C HIS A 107 -16.26 -5.12 -10.10
N ASP A 108 -16.38 -4.99 -8.78
CA ASP A 108 -17.54 -5.44 -7.99
C ASP A 108 -17.83 -6.95 -8.07
N SER A 109 -16.86 -7.78 -8.44
CA SER A 109 -17.07 -9.24 -8.41
C SER A 109 -17.39 -9.74 -7.00
N ASP A 110 -18.37 -10.65 -6.90
CA ASP A 110 -18.74 -11.26 -5.61
C ASP A 110 -17.54 -11.91 -4.92
N GLN A 111 -16.59 -12.44 -5.69
CA GLN A 111 -15.39 -13.08 -5.14
C GLN A 111 -14.45 -12.06 -4.49
N ILE A 112 -14.23 -10.90 -5.13
CA ILE A 112 -13.45 -9.81 -4.55
C ILE A 112 -14.14 -9.28 -3.30
N ARG A 113 -15.45 -9.01 -3.36
CA ARG A 113 -16.22 -8.49 -2.22
C ARG A 113 -16.16 -9.42 -1.01
N HIS A 114 -16.44 -10.71 -1.21
CA HIS A 114 -16.38 -11.70 -0.14
C HIS A 114 -14.96 -11.89 0.42
N HIS A 115 -13.93 -11.89 -0.43
CA HIS A 115 -12.56 -12.03 0.05
C HIS A 115 -12.09 -10.77 0.78
N GLY A 116 -12.40 -9.59 0.25
CA GLY A 116 -12.14 -8.30 0.87
C GLY A 116 -12.72 -8.23 2.27
N LYS A 117 -13.97 -8.64 2.45
CA LYS A 117 -14.59 -8.76 3.77
C LYS A 117 -13.78 -9.65 4.72
N LYS A 118 -13.31 -10.83 4.27
CA LYS A 118 -12.47 -11.72 5.10
C LYS A 118 -11.17 -11.05 5.53
N VAL A 119 -10.51 -10.33 4.62
CA VAL A 119 -9.26 -9.59 4.91
C VAL A 119 -9.52 -8.51 5.96
N VAL A 120 -10.56 -7.70 5.78
CA VAL A 120 -10.89 -6.62 6.73
C VAL A 120 -11.37 -7.19 8.07
N THR A 121 -12.12 -8.29 8.09
CA THR A 121 -12.47 -8.98 9.34
C THR A 121 -11.22 -9.43 10.10
N ALA A 122 -10.24 -10.05 9.43
CA ALA A 122 -8.98 -10.47 10.07
C ALA A 122 -8.16 -9.28 10.59
N LEU A 123 -8.13 -8.16 9.85
CA LEU A 123 -7.53 -6.92 10.35
C LEU A 123 -8.28 -6.40 11.58
N GLY A 124 -9.61 -6.51 11.62
CA GLY A 124 -10.42 -6.17 12.79
C GLY A 124 -10.13 -7.05 14.00
N ASP A 125 -9.86 -8.35 13.79
CA ASP A 125 -9.38 -9.24 14.84
C ASP A 125 -8.03 -8.78 15.40
N ALA A 126 -7.11 -8.36 14.53
CA ALA A 126 -5.82 -7.81 14.94
C ALA A 126 -5.95 -6.46 15.67
N VAL A 127 -6.87 -5.58 15.25
CA VAL A 127 -7.18 -4.33 15.99
C VAL A 127 -7.70 -4.63 17.40
N ARG A 128 -8.53 -5.65 17.56
CA ARG A 128 -9.03 -6.06 18.89
C ARG A 128 -7.94 -6.66 19.79
N HIS A 129 -6.87 -7.21 19.19
CA HIS A 129 -5.80 -7.91 19.91
C HIS A 129 -4.42 -7.35 19.58
N MET A 130 -4.27 -6.02 19.57
CA MET A 130 -3.01 -5.34 19.21
C MET A 130 -1.81 -5.72 20.07
N ASP A 131 -2.03 -6.22 21.29
CA ASP A 131 -0.98 -6.73 22.18
C ASP A 131 -0.58 -8.20 21.91
N ASN A 132 -1.36 -8.92 21.09
CA ASN A 132 -1.17 -10.35 20.84
C ASN A 132 -1.41 -10.75 19.37
N ILE A 133 -1.01 -9.88 18.43
CA ILE A 133 -1.27 -10.07 16.99
C ILE A 133 -0.75 -11.42 16.47
N SER A 134 0.43 -11.86 16.92
CA SER A 134 1.04 -13.14 16.50
C SER A 134 0.16 -14.35 16.82
N ALA A 135 -0.36 -14.44 18.05
CA ALA A 135 -1.25 -15.54 18.42
C ALA A 135 -2.60 -15.43 17.70
N THR A 136 -3.16 -14.22 17.60
CA THR A 136 -4.45 -13.98 16.93
C THR A 136 -4.43 -14.36 15.46
N LEU A 137 -3.33 -14.11 14.75
CA LEU A 137 -3.20 -14.38 13.31
C LEU A 137 -2.42 -15.66 12.98
N SER A 138 -2.10 -16.50 13.97
CA SER A 138 -1.22 -17.68 13.79
C SER A 138 -1.68 -18.60 12.65
N GLU A 139 -2.98 -18.90 12.56
CA GLU A 139 -3.53 -19.73 11.47
C GLU A 139 -3.41 -19.06 10.10
N LEU A 140 -3.59 -17.74 10.04
CA LEU A 140 -3.39 -16.98 8.82
C LEU A 140 -1.92 -16.94 8.41
N SER A 141 -0.99 -16.80 9.36
CA SER A 141 0.45 -16.89 9.09
C SER A 141 0.83 -18.26 8.52
N ASN A 142 0.31 -19.36 9.09
CA ASN A 142 0.51 -20.71 8.56
C ASN A 142 -0.05 -20.85 7.14
N LEU A 143 -1.28 -20.37 6.91
CA LEU A 143 -1.93 -20.42 5.60
C LEU A 143 -1.11 -19.66 4.55
N HIS A 144 -0.73 -18.42 4.84
CA HIS A 144 -0.01 -17.58 3.91
C HIS A 144 1.39 -18.11 3.62
N ALA A 145 2.07 -18.67 4.62
CA ALA A 145 3.43 -19.21 4.48
C ALA A 145 3.49 -20.55 3.77
N TYR A 146 2.76 -21.55 4.27
CA TYR A 146 2.96 -22.93 3.82
C TYR A 146 2.12 -23.29 2.60
N ASN A 147 0.89 -22.77 2.53
CA ASN A 147 -0.07 -23.12 1.49
C ASN A 147 -0.04 -22.13 0.34
N LEU A 148 -0.23 -20.84 0.63
CA LEU A 148 -0.35 -19.80 -0.41
C LEU A 148 1.02 -19.33 -0.92
N ARG A 149 2.06 -19.40 -0.08
CA ARG A 149 3.44 -18.99 -0.40
C ARG A 149 3.52 -17.57 -0.98
N VAL A 150 2.75 -16.66 -0.39
CA VAL A 150 2.74 -15.23 -0.75
C VAL A 150 4.11 -14.62 -0.45
N ASP A 151 4.76 -14.04 -1.47
CA ASP A 151 6.04 -13.35 -1.27
C ASP A 151 5.84 -12.22 -0.23
N PRO A 152 6.64 -12.16 0.85
CA PRO A 152 6.49 -11.16 1.89
C PRO A 152 6.46 -9.71 1.41
N VAL A 153 7.04 -9.40 0.23
CA VAL A 153 6.97 -8.06 -0.37
C VAL A 153 5.54 -7.62 -0.66
N ASN A 154 4.64 -8.55 -1.01
CA ASN A 154 3.27 -8.23 -1.39
C ASN A 154 2.42 -7.75 -0.21
N PHE A 155 2.75 -8.15 1.02
CA PHE A 155 2.08 -7.61 2.20
C PHE A 155 2.29 -6.11 2.34
N LYS A 156 3.47 -5.58 1.98
CA LYS A 156 3.71 -4.13 2.01
C LYS A 156 2.84 -3.37 1.00
N LEU A 157 2.64 -3.95 -0.19
CA LEU A 157 1.75 -3.41 -1.22
C LEU A 157 0.30 -3.40 -0.74
N LEU A 158 -0.13 -4.51 -0.13
CA LEU A 158 -1.45 -4.65 0.47
C LEU A 158 -1.65 -3.62 1.60
N CYS A 159 -0.70 -3.47 2.52
CA CYS A 159 -0.76 -2.47 3.60
C CYS A 159 -0.89 -1.05 3.05
N HIS A 160 -0.09 -0.70 2.03
CA HIS A 160 -0.15 0.62 1.41
C HIS A 160 -1.52 0.89 0.76
N CYS A 161 -2.07 -0.05 0.00
CA CYS A 161 -3.40 0.10 -0.60
C CYS A 161 -4.49 0.27 0.48
N PHE A 162 -4.37 -0.40 1.63
CA PHE A 162 -5.33 -0.23 2.72
C PHE A 162 -5.25 1.17 3.34
N GLN A 163 -4.04 1.72 3.53
CA GLN A 163 -3.90 3.11 3.98
C GLN A 163 -4.50 4.11 3.00
N VAL A 164 -4.39 3.87 1.70
CA VAL A 164 -5.04 4.72 0.69
C VAL A 164 -6.56 4.68 0.85
N VAL A 165 -7.16 3.50 1.05
CA VAL A 165 -8.61 3.37 1.32
C VAL A 165 -8.98 4.13 2.58
N LEU A 166 -8.25 3.95 3.69
CA LEU A 166 -8.50 4.70 4.92
C LEU A 166 -8.44 6.22 4.69
N ALA A 167 -7.41 6.71 4.00
CA ALA A 167 -7.23 8.13 3.72
C ALA A 167 -8.40 8.71 2.89
N VAL A 168 -8.88 7.97 1.89
CA VAL A 168 -10.01 8.39 1.04
C VAL A 168 -11.30 8.49 1.85
N HIS A 169 -11.58 7.51 2.72
CA HIS A 169 -12.87 7.44 3.43
C HIS A 169 -12.91 8.23 4.74
N LEU A 170 -11.77 8.40 5.42
CA LEU A 170 -11.69 9.18 6.66
C LEU A 170 -11.43 10.67 6.37
N ALA A 171 -10.93 11.02 5.19
CA ALA A 171 -10.66 12.39 4.76
C ALA A 171 -9.90 13.19 5.85
N ASP A 172 -10.50 14.25 6.39
CA ASP A 172 -9.89 15.11 7.40
C ASP A 172 -9.60 14.39 8.73
N GLU A 173 -10.28 13.27 9.00
CA GLU A 173 -10.02 12.43 10.19
C GLU A 173 -8.73 11.59 10.04
N TYR A 174 -8.22 11.41 8.81
CA TYR A 174 -6.96 10.68 8.56
C TYR A 174 -5.73 11.57 8.76
N THR A 175 -5.56 12.02 10.01
CA THR A 175 -4.45 12.88 10.42
C THR A 175 -3.09 12.20 10.26
N PRO A 176 -1.97 12.96 10.23
CA PRO A 176 -0.62 12.37 10.21
C PRO A 176 -0.35 11.39 11.37
N GLN A 177 -0.95 11.63 12.54
CA GLN A 177 -0.85 10.76 13.70
C GLN A 177 -1.58 9.43 13.47
N VAL A 178 -2.78 9.47 12.89
CA VAL A 178 -3.53 8.25 12.51
C VAL A 178 -2.76 7.48 11.44
N HIS A 179 -2.21 8.17 10.43
CA HIS A 179 -1.38 7.55 9.40
C HIS A 179 -0.19 6.80 10.01
N VAL A 180 0.61 7.46 10.85
CA VAL A 180 1.77 6.81 11.50
C VAL A 180 1.35 5.62 12.37
N ALA A 181 0.24 5.73 13.11
CA ALA A 181 -0.28 4.63 13.93
C ALA A 181 -0.67 3.42 13.06
N TYR A 182 -1.38 3.64 11.95
CA TYR A 182 -1.74 2.57 11.01
C TYR A 182 -0.53 2.00 10.28
N ASP A 183 0.48 2.80 9.94
CA ASP A 183 1.72 2.32 9.31
C ASP A 183 2.42 1.31 10.22
N LYS A 184 2.61 1.66 11.49
CA LYS A 184 3.19 0.76 12.49
C LYS A 184 2.36 -0.50 12.70
N PHE A 185 1.04 -0.36 12.82
CA PHE A 185 0.13 -1.49 13.00
C PHE A 185 0.15 -2.45 11.82
N LEU A 186 0.01 -1.95 10.60
CA LEU A 186 0.02 -2.75 9.39
C LEU A 186 1.39 -3.38 9.14
N ALA A 187 2.49 -2.70 9.48
CA ALA A 187 3.83 -3.28 9.46
C ALA A 187 3.96 -4.45 10.46
N ALA A 188 3.39 -4.33 11.67
CA ALA A 188 3.36 -5.42 12.65
C ALA A 188 2.54 -6.61 12.16
N VAL A 189 1.36 -6.37 11.58
CA VAL A 189 0.52 -7.41 10.96
C VAL A 189 1.26 -8.11 9.82
N SER A 190 1.89 -7.35 8.91
CA SER A 190 2.69 -7.90 7.81
C SER A 190 3.85 -8.75 8.31
N ALA A 191 4.56 -8.30 9.35
CA ALA A 191 5.65 -9.06 9.96
C ALA A 191 5.17 -10.39 10.57
N VAL A 192 4.00 -10.39 11.21
CA VAL A 192 3.37 -11.59 11.78
C VAL A 192 2.93 -12.55 10.67
N LEU A 193 2.29 -12.07 9.61
CA LEU A 193 1.85 -12.94 8.49
C LEU A 193 3.05 -13.57 7.75
N ALA A 194 4.19 -12.88 7.74
CA ALA A 194 5.44 -13.37 7.16
C ALA A 194 6.34 -14.14 8.15
N GLU A 195 5.96 -14.30 9.42
CA GLU A 195 6.89 -14.76 10.45
C GLU A 195 7.35 -16.21 10.26
N LYS A 196 6.58 -17.03 9.52
CA LYS A 196 6.87 -18.46 9.25
C LYS A 196 7.72 -18.69 8.00
N TYR A 197 8.17 -17.62 7.33
CA TYR A 197 9.11 -17.68 6.20
C TYR A 197 10.59 -17.67 6.64
N ARG A 198 10.84 -17.47 7.92
CA ARG A 198 12.15 -17.33 8.58
C ARG A 198 12.29 -18.34 9.71
#